data_AF-A0A117QWB0-F1
#
_entry.id   AF-A0A117QWB0-F1
#
_cell.length_a   1.000
_cell.length_b   1.000
_cell.length_c   1.000
_cell.angle_alpha   90.00
_cell.angle_beta   90.00
_cell.angle_gamma   90.00
#
_symmetry.space_group_name_H-M   'P 1'
#
loop_
_entity.id
_entity.type
_entity.pdbx_description
1 polymer ?
#
loop_
_entity_poly.entity_id
_entity_poly.type
_entity_poly.pdbx_seq_one_letter_code
_entity_poly.pdbx_strand_id
1 'polypeptide(L)'
;MAREFTIAWASHDARRDTSFSDAGGRAAAYASGDLATDLRETNTRSAHQWQEWKATGTRVTAKVTGVELPDGAPAPSNHLAYARVFYDLVVAPEKKAAQHSREQLALELRQDSSGWRVTALPNA
;
A
#
# COMPACT_ATOMS: atom_id res chain seq x y z
N MET A 1 9.29 0.57 -8.15
CA MET A 1 8.78 1.52 -7.14
C MET A 1 7.31 1.30 -6.78
N ALA A 2 6.40 1.38 -7.75
CA ALA A 2 4.98 1.16 -7.54
C ALA A 2 4.70 -0.18 -6.83
N ARG A 3 5.37 -1.25 -7.29
CA ARG A 3 5.30 -2.59 -6.70
C ARG A 3 5.71 -2.59 -5.22
N GLU A 4 6.86 -2.03 -4.89
CA GLU A 4 7.42 -2.01 -3.53
C GLU A 4 6.58 -1.14 -2.60
N PHE A 5 6.10 0.00 -3.08
CA PHE A 5 5.14 0.84 -2.37
C PHE A 5 3.89 0.04 -2.00
N THR A 6 3.23 -0.61 -2.98
CA THR A 6 2.00 -1.38 -2.74
C THR A 6 2.23 -2.53 -1.76
N ILE A 7 3.36 -3.26 -1.89
CA ILE A 7 3.69 -4.35 -0.95
C ILE A 7 3.86 -3.80 0.47
N ALA A 8 4.60 -2.71 0.63
CA ALA A 8 4.84 -2.12 1.94
C ALA A 8 3.56 -1.57 2.58
N TRP A 9 2.71 -0.93 1.78
CA TRP A 9 1.47 -0.31 2.19
C TRP A 9 0.38 -1.33 2.58
N ALA A 10 0.20 -2.38 1.77
CA ALA A 10 -0.86 -3.36 1.97
C ALA A 10 -0.46 -4.54 2.89
N SER A 11 0.81 -4.66 3.27
CA SER A 11 1.28 -5.74 4.15
C SER A 11 1.34 -5.29 5.61
N HIS A 12 0.73 -6.08 6.48
CA HIS A 12 0.67 -5.86 7.93
C HIS A 12 1.05 -7.13 8.67
N ASP A 13 1.77 -7.03 9.79
CA ASP A 13 1.96 -8.17 10.70
C ASP A 13 1.57 -7.75 12.11
N ALA A 14 0.37 -8.12 12.55
CA ALA A 14 -0.16 -7.74 13.85
C ALA A 14 0.67 -8.29 15.03
N ARG A 15 1.63 -9.18 14.80
CA ARG A 15 2.53 -9.68 15.84
C ARG A 15 3.77 -8.80 16.00
N ARG A 16 4.10 -7.99 14.99
CA ARG A 16 5.32 -7.17 14.92
C ARG A 16 5.03 -5.68 14.87
N ASP A 17 4.03 -5.31 14.07
CA ASP A 17 3.56 -3.94 13.95
C ASP A 17 2.84 -3.54 15.24
N THR A 18 3.08 -2.30 15.66
CA THR A 18 2.47 -1.66 16.82
C THR A 18 1.10 -1.08 16.46
N SER A 19 0.96 -0.61 15.22
CA SER A 19 -0.23 0.06 14.72
C SER A 19 -0.48 -0.27 13.25
N PHE A 20 -1.68 0.07 12.75
CA PHE A 20 -1.99 -0.04 11.33
C PHE A 20 -1.10 0.89 10.48
N SER A 21 -0.71 2.07 10.99
CA SER A 21 0.10 3.05 10.28
C SER A 21 1.57 2.64 10.14
N ASP A 22 2.04 1.59 10.82
CA ASP A 22 3.41 1.08 10.64
C ASP A 22 3.66 0.64 9.18
N ALA A 23 2.64 0.11 8.51
CA ALA A 23 2.69 -0.20 7.08
C ALA A 23 2.81 1.07 6.22
N GLY A 24 2.06 2.12 6.57
CA GLY A 24 2.17 3.43 5.94
C GLY A 24 3.56 4.05 6.13
N GLY A 25 4.15 3.93 7.32
CA GLY A 25 5.52 4.35 7.60
C GLY A 25 6.56 3.65 6.72
N ARG A 26 6.41 2.35 6.46
CA ARG A 26 7.24 1.61 5.49
C ARG A 26 7.01 2.08 4.06
N ALA A 27 5.75 2.26 3.66
CA ALA A 27 5.37 2.71 2.32
C ALA A 27 5.89 4.13 2.02
N ALA A 28 5.97 4.98 3.03
CA ALA A 28 6.47 6.35 2.91
C ALA A 28 7.94 6.43 2.46
N ALA A 29 8.71 5.35 2.53
CA ALA A 29 10.06 5.26 1.95
C ALA A 29 10.05 5.28 0.40
N TYR A 30 8.90 5.04 -0.23
CA TYR A 30 8.71 5.05 -1.68
C TYR A 30 7.82 6.21 -2.15
N ALA A 31 7.31 7.02 -1.22
CA ALA A 31 6.48 8.18 -1.49
C ALA A 31 7.27 9.49 -1.33
N SER A 32 6.72 10.58 -1.84
CA SER A 32 7.20 11.95 -1.58
C SER A 32 6.04 12.93 -1.45
N GLY A 33 6.35 14.16 -1.06
CA GLY A 33 5.36 15.22 -0.82
C GLY A 33 4.42 14.90 0.34
N ASP A 34 3.21 15.46 0.28
CA ASP A 34 2.20 15.36 1.33
C ASP A 34 1.81 13.90 1.61
N LEU A 35 1.73 13.05 0.57
CA LEU A 35 1.43 11.63 0.74
C LEU A 35 2.42 10.94 1.68
N ALA A 36 3.72 11.26 1.61
CA ALA A 36 4.69 10.65 2.50
C ALA A 36 4.47 11.05 3.97
N THR A 37 3.98 12.28 4.21
CA THR A 37 3.59 12.75 5.54
C THR A 37 2.31 12.04 6.00
N ASP A 38 1.26 12.06 5.18
CA ASP A 38 -0.05 11.46 5.48
C ASP A 38 0.05 9.98 5.80
N LEU A 39 0.90 9.24 5.07
CA LEU A 39 1.14 7.81 5.31
C LEU A 39 1.73 7.50 6.68
N ARG A 40 2.41 8.46 7.30
CA ARG A 40 2.97 8.30 8.65
C ARG A 40 1.96 8.67 9.74
N GLU A 41 0.87 9.34 9.37
CA GLU A 41 -0.18 9.70 10.32
C GLU A 41 -1.06 8.50 10.66
N THR A 42 -1.44 8.42 11.94
CA THR A 42 -2.30 7.34 12.44
C THR A 42 -3.75 7.61 12.06
N ASN A 43 -4.29 6.84 11.11
CA ASN A 43 -5.69 6.94 10.75
C ASN A 43 -6.57 6.07 11.66
N THR A 44 -7.51 6.69 12.37
CA THR A 44 -8.43 6.03 13.32
C THR A 44 -9.47 5.15 12.62
N ARG A 45 -9.69 5.31 11.32
CA ARG A 45 -10.69 4.56 10.53
C ARG A 45 -10.46 3.05 10.54
N SER A 46 -9.22 2.60 10.72
CA SER A 46 -8.85 1.18 10.75
C SER A 46 -8.69 0.60 12.16
N ALA A 47 -9.02 1.36 13.21
CA ALA A 47 -8.74 0.96 14.59
C ALA A 47 -9.43 -0.35 14.99
N HIS A 48 -10.70 -0.55 14.59
CA HIS A 48 -11.44 -1.78 14.93
C HIS A 48 -10.82 -3.02 14.28
N GLN A 49 -10.59 -2.99 12.97
CA GLN A 49 -9.95 -4.09 12.24
C GLN A 49 -8.55 -4.38 12.79
N TRP A 50 -7.79 -3.35 13.16
CA TRP A 50 -6.49 -3.52 13.78
C TRP A 50 -6.56 -4.29 15.10
N GLN A 51 -7.52 -3.97 15.97
CA GLN A 51 -7.69 -4.71 17.23
C GLN A 51 -8.07 -6.18 16.99
N GLU A 52 -8.91 -6.47 16.00
CA GLU A 52 -9.23 -7.85 15.61
C GLU A 52 -7.99 -8.61 15.12
N TRP A 53 -7.17 -7.96 14.28
CA TRP A 53 -5.93 -8.53 13.79
C TRP A 53 -4.92 -8.77 14.91
N LYS A 54 -4.76 -7.82 15.85
CA LYS A 54 -3.93 -7.98 17.05
C LYS A 54 -4.39 -9.17 17.89
N ALA A 55 -5.69 -9.27 18.18
CA ALA A 55 -6.26 -10.34 19.00
C ALA A 55 -6.07 -11.74 18.40
N THR A 56 -5.92 -11.82 17.07
CA THR A 56 -5.81 -13.09 16.33
C THR A 56 -4.42 -13.35 15.77
N GLY A 57 -3.44 -12.49 16.06
CA GLY A 57 -2.08 -12.59 15.52
C GLY A 57 -2.02 -12.54 14.00
N THR A 58 -2.96 -11.83 13.36
CA THR A 58 -3.14 -11.84 11.91
C THR A 58 -1.92 -11.27 11.18
N ARG A 59 -1.49 -11.99 10.15
CA ARG A 59 -0.53 -11.51 9.15
C ARG A 59 -1.24 -11.29 7.82
N VAL A 60 -1.08 -10.10 7.27
CA VAL A 60 -1.55 -9.71 5.94
C VAL A 60 -0.36 -9.59 5.01
N THR A 61 -0.37 -10.33 3.90
CA THR A 61 0.71 -10.32 2.92
C THR A 61 0.17 -9.94 1.56
N ALA A 62 0.76 -8.93 0.94
CA ALA A 62 0.45 -8.53 -0.42
C ALA A 62 1.48 -9.08 -1.41
N LYS A 63 1.02 -9.58 -2.55
CA LYS A 63 1.85 -10.02 -3.67
C LYS A 63 1.36 -9.35 -4.96
N VAL A 64 2.15 -8.42 -5.48
CA VAL A 64 1.84 -7.77 -6.75
C VAL A 64 1.90 -8.76 -7.90
N THR A 65 0.82 -8.82 -8.67
CA THR A 65 0.62 -9.68 -9.84
C THR A 65 0.82 -8.93 -11.15
N GLY A 66 0.54 -7.62 -11.19
CA GLY A 66 0.71 -6.80 -12.39
C GLY A 66 0.80 -5.31 -12.10
N VAL A 67 1.35 -4.56 -13.06
CA VAL A 67 1.38 -3.08 -13.06
C VAL A 67 1.08 -2.61 -14.47
N GLU A 68 0.07 -1.77 -14.63
CA GLU A 68 -0.43 -1.32 -15.94
C GLU A 68 -0.70 0.18 -15.93
N LEU A 69 -0.71 0.81 -17.11
CA LEU A 69 -1.24 2.17 -17.27
C LEU A 69 -2.78 2.10 -17.25
N PRO A 70 -3.48 2.83 -16.35
CA PRO A 70 -4.93 2.83 -16.34
C PRO A 70 -5.51 3.31 -17.67
N ASP A 71 -6.63 2.73 -18.11
CA ASP A 71 -7.34 3.22 -19.29
C ASP A 71 -7.75 4.70 -19.13
N GLY A 72 -7.59 5.47 -20.20
CA GLY A 72 -7.79 6.92 -20.22
C GLY A 72 -6.73 7.75 -19.49
N ALA A 73 -5.74 7.15 -18.82
CA ALA A 73 -4.62 7.91 -18.27
C ALA A 73 -3.73 8.47 -19.39
N PRO A 74 -3.16 9.67 -19.24
CA PRO A 74 -2.21 10.20 -20.20
C PRO A 74 -0.99 9.29 -20.29
N ALA A 75 -0.36 9.23 -21.47
CA ALA A 75 0.89 8.52 -21.65
C ALA A 75 1.95 9.05 -20.64
N PRO A 76 2.78 8.17 -20.05
CA PRO A 76 3.82 8.59 -19.14
C PRO A 76 4.76 9.62 -19.78
N SER A 77 5.13 10.64 -19.02
CA SER A 77 6.15 11.61 -19.39
C SER A 77 7.45 11.35 -18.62
N ASN A 78 8.48 12.16 -18.85
CA ASN A 78 9.74 12.10 -18.09
C ASN A 78 9.59 12.54 -16.62
N HIS A 79 8.42 13.02 -16.20
CA HIS A 79 8.23 13.56 -14.84
C HIS A 79 6.93 13.13 -14.17
N LEU A 80 6.00 12.52 -14.90
CA LEU A 80 4.68 12.11 -14.41
C LEU A 80 4.28 10.78 -15.03
N ALA A 81 3.80 9.86 -14.22
CA ALA A 81 3.23 8.59 -14.66
C ALA A 81 2.06 8.19 -13.78
N TYR A 82 1.13 7.44 -14.35
CA TYR A 82 0.04 6.80 -13.63
C TYR A 82 0.20 5.28 -13.70
N ALA A 83 -0.12 4.60 -12.62
CA ALA A 83 -0.07 3.14 -12.56
C ALA A 83 -1.29 2.57 -11.85
N ARG A 84 -1.83 1.48 -12.38
CA ARG A 84 -2.70 0.55 -11.68
C ARG A 84 -1.87 -0.65 -11.27
N VAL A 85 -1.80 -0.92 -9.97
CA VAL A 85 -1.11 -2.09 -9.42
C VAL A 85 -2.16 -3.11 -9.00
N PHE A 86 -2.07 -4.32 -9.55
CA PHE A 86 -2.90 -5.45 -9.16
C PHE A 86 -2.11 -6.35 -8.21
N TYR A 87 -2.76 -6.83 -7.15
CA TYR A 87 -2.10 -7.67 -6.16
C TYR A 87 -3.06 -8.68 -5.52
N ASP A 88 -2.52 -9.85 -5.20
CA ASP A 88 -3.19 -10.81 -4.32
C ASP A 88 -2.93 -10.39 -2.87
N LEU A 89 -3.99 -10.38 -2.06
CA LEU A 89 -3.92 -10.15 -0.63
C LEU A 89 -4.26 -11.44 0.12
N VAL A 90 -3.40 -11.82 1.06
CA VAL A 90 -3.62 -12.97 1.92
C VAL A 90 -3.71 -12.50 3.36
N VAL A 91 -4.90 -12.66 3.96
CA VAL A 91 -5.16 -12.37 5.37
C VAL A 91 -5.16 -13.68 6.15
N ALA A 92 -4.14 -13.90 6.97
CA ALA A 92 -3.92 -15.15 7.69
C ALA A 92 -3.89 -14.92 9.22
N PRO A 93 -5.02 -15.13 9.91
CA PRO A 93 -5.06 -15.23 11.37
C PRO A 93 -4.39 -16.52 11.86
N GLU A 94 -3.80 -16.54 13.07
CA GLU A 94 -3.03 -17.71 13.54
C GLU A 94 -3.86 -18.99 13.69
N LYS A 95 -5.14 -18.85 14.04
CA LYS A 95 -6.04 -19.97 14.39
C LYS A 95 -7.24 -20.11 13.46
N LYS A 96 -7.25 -19.40 12.32
CA LYS A 96 -8.34 -19.44 11.34
C LYS A 96 -7.77 -19.70 9.94
N ALA A 97 -8.63 -20.17 9.04
CA ALA A 97 -8.25 -20.32 7.64
C ALA A 97 -7.85 -18.96 7.04
N ALA A 98 -6.84 -18.97 6.18
CA ALA A 98 -6.44 -17.79 5.44
C ALA A 98 -7.52 -17.39 4.44
N GLN A 99 -7.72 -16.08 4.30
CA GLN A 99 -8.59 -15.50 3.29
C GLN A 99 -7.73 -14.92 2.17
N HIS A 100 -8.23 -15.07 0.94
CA HIS A 100 -7.55 -14.60 -0.26
C HIS A 100 -8.46 -13.64 -0.99
N SER A 101 -7.94 -12.48 -1.36
CA SER A 101 -8.62 -11.54 -2.26
C SER A 101 -7.67 -11.03 -3.34
N ARG A 102 -8.26 -10.50 -4.40
CA ARG A 102 -7.53 -9.77 -5.44
C ARG A 102 -7.94 -8.32 -5.35
N GLU A 103 -6.95 -7.47 -5.23
CA GLU A 103 -7.12 -6.04 -5.02
C GLU A 103 -6.39 -5.26 -6.09
N GLN A 104 -6.71 -3.97 -6.17
CA GLN A 104 -6.00 -3.04 -7.04
C GLN A 104 -5.77 -1.70 -6.34
N LEU A 105 -4.72 -0.99 -6.75
CA LEU A 105 -4.37 0.33 -6.26
C LEU A 105 -3.97 1.25 -7.42
N ALA A 106 -4.56 2.44 -7.49
CA ALA A 106 -4.10 3.48 -8.41
C ALA A 106 -3.02 4.34 -7.73
N LEU A 107 -2.00 4.70 -8.50
CA LEU A 107 -0.87 5.51 -8.06
C LEU A 107 -0.62 6.63 -9.06
N GLU A 108 -0.37 7.84 -8.56
CA GLU A 108 0.36 8.88 -9.29
C GLU A 108 1.83 8.81 -8.88
N LEU A 109 2.73 8.83 -9.87
CA LEU A 109 4.17 8.87 -9.66
C LEU A 109 4.76 10.12 -10.29
N ARG A 110 5.73 10.73 -9.62
CA ARG A 110 6.53 11.83 -10.16
C ARG A 110 8.01 11.52 -10.09
N GLN A 111 8.77 11.98 -11.08
CA GLN A 111 10.23 11.87 -11.08
C GLN A 111 10.84 13.13 -10.48
N ASP A 112 11.69 12.96 -9.47
CA ASP A 112 12.52 14.01 -8.87
C ASP A 112 14.01 13.59 -8.87
N SER A 113 14.87 14.39 -8.22
CA SER A 113 16.30 14.13 -8.14
C SER A 113 16.67 12.83 -7.42
N SER A 114 15.75 12.26 -6.64
CA SER A 114 15.89 10.99 -5.92
C SER A 114 15.28 9.81 -6.70
N GLY A 115 14.83 10.05 -7.94
CA GLY A 115 14.17 9.08 -8.81
C GLY A 115 12.66 9.27 -8.88
N TRP A 116 11.96 8.28 -9.43
CA TRP A 116 10.51 8.23 -9.31
C TRP A 116 10.10 8.20 -7.84
N ARG A 117 8.90 8.68 -7.49
CA ARG A 117 8.27 8.60 -6.16
C ARG A 117 6.76 8.56 -6.32
N VAL A 118 6.06 7.85 -5.43
CA VAL A 118 4.59 7.90 -5.37
C VAL A 118 4.17 9.18 -4.70
N THR A 119 3.32 9.97 -5.34
CA THR A 119 2.90 11.29 -4.82
C THR A 119 1.43 11.39 -4.48
N ALA A 120 0.60 10.47 -5.01
CA ALA A 120 -0.81 10.39 -4.64
C ALA A 120 -1.36 8.97 -4.81
N LEU A 121 -2.48 8.70 -4.14
CA LEU A 121 -3.30 7.50 -4.31
C LEU A 121 -4.68 7.91 -4.89
N PRO A 122 -4.79 8.06 -6.22
CA PRO A 122 -6.06 8.47 -6.83
C PRO A 122 -7.15 7.44 -6.57
N ASN A 123 -8.27 7.87 -5.96
CA ASN A 123 -9.42 7.05 -5.62
C ASN A 123 -9.14 5.91 -4.60
N ALA A 124 -8.26 6.16 -3.63
CA ALA A 124 -8.07 5.27 -2.46
C ALA A 124 -9.22 5.33 -1.45
#